data_AF-A0A929NNP8-F1
#
_entry.id   AF-A0A929NNP8-F1
#
_cell.length_a   1.000
_cell.length_b   1.000
_cell.length_c   1.000
_cell.angle_alpha   90.00
_cell.angle_beta   90.00
_cell.angle_gamma   90.00
#
_symmetry.space_group_name_H-M   'P 1'
#
loop_
_entity.id
_entity.type
_entity.pdbx_description
1 polymer ?
#
loop_
_entity_poly.entity_id
_entity_poly.type
_entity_poly.pdbx_seq_one_letter_code
_entity_poly.pdbx_strand_id
1 'polypeptide(L)'
;MVRLERTKTMIRRISSFPALALLLFLLPAATAAAEEAVIDLGEPGVLVLPLPKDWSHDVSPAGADKPPTAELRAADSDTIVLVTPFWAHDGAEPDYGTADSVRRVVERSAAEIASGAADRELKILPIGADRIGFMFFATDKSLVGRAPPPGEYKYLLQGAVMIGKLLCTFTYLTNEKSSANIGRTLEVMLNATHRTGA
;
A
#
# COMPACT_ATOMS: atom_id res chain seq x y z
N MET A 1 53.58 52.78 27.76
CA MET A 1 53.74 54.25 27.82
C MET A 1 53.52 54.78 26.41
N VAL A 2 52.46 55.57 26.20
CA VAL A 2 52.30 56.71 25.25
C VAL A 2 52.71 56.47 23.78
N ARG A 3 51.99 56.84 22.71
CA ARG A 3 50.67 57.41 22.41
C ARG A 3 50.63 57.56 20.87
N LEU A 4 49.42 57.47 20.31
CA LEU A 4 48.91 57.79 18.97
C LEU A 4 49.77 58.65 18.02
N GLU A 5 49.62 58.39 16.71
CA GLU A 5 49.07 59.32 15.67
C GLU A 5 48.45 58.47 14.53
N ARG A 6 47.13 58.41 14.35
CA ARG A 6 46.21 59.28 13.56
C ARG A 6 46.62 59.63 12.11
N THR A 7 45.71 59.22 11.22
CA THR A 7 45.27 59.85 9.94
C THR A 7 46.15 59.77 8.68
N LYS A 8 45.62 59.13 7.62
CA LYS A 8 44.98 59.84 6.49
C LYS A 8 44.34 58.89 5.47
N THR A 9 43.09 59.20 5.13
CA THR A 9 42.28 58.69 4.02
C THR A 9 42.99 58.86 2.67
N MET A 10 42.93 57.84 1.80
CA MET A 10 42.78 58.07 0.36
C MET A 10 42.07 56.88 -0.30
N ILE A 11 40.86 57.17 -0.79
CA ILE A 11 40.08 56.35 -1.71
C ILE A 11 40.79 56.38 -3.07
N ARG A 12 41.04 55.22 -3.66
CA ARG A 12 41.27 55.10 -5.10
C ARG A 12 40.55 53.85 -5.62
N ARG A 13 39.49 54.11 -6.39
CA ARG A 13 38.77 53.14 -7.22
C ARG A 13 39.72 52.51 -8.23
N ILE A 14 39.81 51.19 -8.29
CA ILE A 14 40.19 50.46 -9.51
C ILE A 14 39.32 49.22 -9.62
N SER A 15 38.42 49.27 -10.61
CA SER A 15 37.59 48.19 -11.11
C SER A 15 38.46 47.12 -11.78
N SER A 16 38.13 45.83 -11.59
CA SER A 16 38.02 44.77 -12.64
C SER A 16 38.04 43.37 -12.00
N PHE A 17 36.89 42.71 -11.99
CA PHE A 17 36.74 41.24 -11.90
C PHE A 17 36.80 40.67 -13.32
N PRO A 18 37.40 39.48 -13.54
CA PRO A 18 36.61 38.22 -13.59
C PRO A 18 37.46 37.01 -13.11
N ALA A 19 37.01 35.76 -12.97
CA ALA A 19 35.75 35.05 -12.90
C ALA A 19 36.12 33.69 -12.28
N LEU A 20 35.65 33.42 -11.06
CA LEU A 20 35.78 32.11 -10.42
C LEU A 20 34.63 31.23 -10.95
N ALA A 21 34.95 30.34 -11.89
CA ALA A 21 34.00 29.37 -12.41
C ALA A 21 33.69 28.32 -11.33
N LEU A 22 32.65 28.56 -10.55
CA LEU A 22 32.07 27.59 -9.62
C LEU A 22 31.26 26.59 -10.44
N LEU A 23 31.89 25.46 -10.79
CA LEU A 23 31.23 24.34 -11.45
C LEU A 23 30.28 23.68 -10.43
N LEU A 24 29.02 24.13 -10.39
CA LEU A 24 27.96 23.42 -9.68
C LEU A 24 27.72 22.08 -10.39
N PHE A 25 28.15 20.98 -9.77
CA PHE A 25 27.65 19.66 -10.11
C PHE A 25 26.17 19.60 -9.73
N LEU A 26 25.27 19.83 -10.69
CA LEU A 26 23.88 19.37 -10.58
C LEU A 26 23.90 17.85 -10.61
N LEU A 27 23.92 17.23 -9.43
CA LEU A 27 23.56 15.81 -9.30
C LEU A 27 22.07 15.71 -9.61
N PRO A 28 21.64 14.98 -10.66
CA PRO A 28 20.24 14.63 -10.80
C PRO A 28 19.87 13.77 -9.59
N ALA A 29 18.92 14.26 -8.78
CA ALA A 29 18.26 13.40 -7.81
C ALA A 29 17.55 12.32 -8.63
N ALA A 30 18.12 11.12 -8.69
CA ALA A 30 17.43 9.96 -9.17
C ALA A 30 16.27 9.72 -8.20
N THR A 31 15.09 10.25 -8.53
CA THR A 31 13.85 9.81 -7.91
C THR A 31 13.76 8.32 -8.23
N ALA A 32 14.05 7.48 -7.25
CA ALA A 32 13.74 6.07 -7.33
C ALA A 32 12.26 6.00 -7.70
N ALA A 33 11.96 5.48 -8.89
CA ALA A 33 10.58 5.23 -9.28
C ALA A 33 9.99 4.34 -8.17
N ALA A 34 8.87 4.78 -7.60
CA ALA A 34 8.15 3.95 -6.65
C ALA A 34 7.88 2.61 -7.34
N GLU A 35 8.24 1.51 -6.69
CA GLU A 35 8.02 0.19 -7.24
C GLU A 35 6.52 -0.06 -7.32
N GLU A 36 6.02 -0.45 -8.49
CA GLU A 36 4.61 -0.73 -8.72
C GLU A 36 4.44 -2.24 -8.98
N ALA A 37 3.49 -2.88 -8.29
CA ALA A 37 2.97 -4.16 -8.74
C ALA A 37 1.88 -3.91 -9.78
N VAL A 38 2.06 -4.48 -10.96
CA VAL A 38 1.16 -4.32 -12.11
C VAL A 38 0.48 -5.65 -12.37
N ILE A 39 -0.84 -5.69 -12.18
CA ILE A 39 -1.66 -6.87 -12.43
C ILE A 39 -2.46 -6.63 -13.71
N ASP A 40 -2.08 -7.34 -14.78
CA ASP A 40 -2.83 -7.35 -16.03
C ASP A 40 -4.11 -8.18 -15.86
N LEU A 41 -5.26 -7.58 -16.16
CA LEU A 41 -6.58 -8.20 -16.08
C LEU A 41 -7.13 -8.55 -17.46
N GLY A 42 -6.41 -8.21 -18.54
CA GLY A 42 -6.89 -8.32 -19.91
C GLY A 42 -7.83 -7.17 -20.28
N GLU A 43 -9.00 -7.49 -20.84
CA GLU A 43 -10.00 -6.50 -21.27
C GLU A 43 -10.45 -5.52 -20.14
N PRO A 44 -10.66 -5.96 -18.88
CA PRO A 44 -10.96 -5.04 -17.77
C PRO A 44 -9.90 -3.95 -17.54
N GLY A 45 -8.65 -4.14 -17.98
CA GLY A 45 -7.55 -3.20 -17.84
C GLY A 45 -6.47 -3.70 -16.88
N VAL A 46 -5.86 -2.79 -16.13
CA VAL A 46 -4.71 -3.07 -15.28
C VAL A 46 -4.93 -2.49 -13.87
N LEU A 47 -4.71 -3.32 -12.85
CA LEU A 47 -4.59 -2.84 -11.47
C LEU A 47 -3.12 -2.52 -11.15
N VAL A 48 -2.87 -1.32 -10.65
CA VAL A 48 -1.54 -0.85 -10.26
C VAL A 48 -1.52 -0.57 -8.76
N LEU A 49 -0.66 -1.29 -8.05
CA LEU A 49 -0.47 -1.19 -6.61
C LEU A 49 0.87 -0.47 -6.34
N PRO A 50 0.88 0.72 -5.73
CA PRO A 50 2.12 1.42 -5.37
C PRO A 50 2.74 0.74 -4.15
N LEU A 51 3.80 -0.04 -4.36
CA LEU A 51 4.41 -0.82 -3.28
C LEU A 51 5.27 0.08 -2.38
N PRO A 52 5.29 -0.19 -1.06
CA PRO A 52 6.27 0.40 -0.19
C PRO A 52 7.67 0.00 -0.65
N LYS A 53 8.65 0.83 -0.34
CA LYS A 53 10.05 0.48 -0.58
C LYS A 53 10.37 -0.86 0.10
N ASP A 54 11.16 -1.69 -0.58
CA ASP A 54 11.65 -2.97 -0.09
C ASP A 54 10.54 -4.03 0.07
N TRP A 55 9.41 -3.87 -0.64
CA TRP A 55 8.40 -4.92 -0.78
C TRP A 55 8.57 -5.63 -2.12
N SER A 56 8.43 -6.94 -2.12
CA SER A 56 8.41 -7.75 -3.34
C SER A 56 6.99 -8.19 -3.67
N HIS A 57 6.74 -8.54 -4.93
CA HIS A 57 5.47 -9.11 -5.36
C HIS A 57 5.66 -10.28 -6.33
N ASP A 58 4.69 -11.18 -6.33
CA ASP A 58 4.48 -12.19 -7.36
C ASP A 58 3.01 -12.18 -7.78
N VAL A 59 2.72 -12.44 -9.05
CA VAL A 59 1.35 -12.45 -9.56
C VAL A 59 1.01 -13.84 -10.07
N SER A 60 0.11 -14.51 -9.35
CA SER A 60 -0.47 -15.76 -9.83
C SER A 60 -1.43 -15.44 -10.98
N PRO A 61 -1.27 -16.10 -12.15
CA PRO A 61 -2.09 -15.83 -13.33
C PRO A 61 -3.54 -16.19 -13.08
N ALA A 62 -4.44 -15.57 -13.84
CA ALA A 62 -5.84 -15.94 -13.86
C ALA A 62 -6.02 -17.42 -14.27
N GLY A 63 -6.94 -18.12 -13.60
CA GLY A 63 -7.40 -19.45 -14.00
C GLY A 63 -8.79 -19.37 -14.64
N ALA A 64 -9.30 -20.49 -15.15
CA ALA A 64 -10.63 -20.55 -15.79
C ALA A 64 -11.76 -19.95 -14.93
N ASP A 65 -11.68 -20.12 -13.60
CA ASP A 65 -12.69 -19.67 -12.64
C ASP A 65 -12.13 -18.71 -11.56
N LYS A 66 -10.92 -18.18 -11.74
CA LYS A 66 -10.24 -17.38 -10.71
C LYS A 66 -9.55 -16.15 -11.29
N PRO A 67 -9.82 -14.94 -10.78
CA PRO A 67 -9.05 -13.76 -11.14
C PRO A 67 -7.57 -13.90 -10.79
N PRO A 68 -6.67 -13.13 -11.43
CA PRO A 68 -5.27 -13.10 -11.02
C PRO A 68 -5.17 -12.61 -9.57
N THR A 69 -4.15 -13.06 -8.84
CA THR A 69 -3.94 -12.65 -7.44
C THR A 69 -2.49 -12.25 -7.26
N ALA A 70 -2.26 -11.04 -6.75
CA ALA A 70 -0.93 -10.61 -6.35
C ALA A 70 -0.67 -11.03 -4.90
N GLU A 71 0.50 -11.63 -4.69
CA GLU A 71 1.07 -11.86 -3.37
C GLU A 71 2.16 -10.82 -3.14
N LEU A 72 2.01 -10.01 -2.09
CA LEU A 72 2.97 -8.99 -1.68
C LEU A 72 3.66 -9.44 -0.39
N ARG A 73 4.96 -9.22 -0.31
CA ARG A 73 5.78 -9.57 0.87
C ARG A 73 6.62 -8.40 1.31
N ALA A 74 6.57 -8.09 2.61
CA ALA A 74 7.46 -7.12 3.21
C ALA A 74 8.83 -7.78 3.47
N ALA A 75 9.95 -7.12 3.09
CA ALA A 75 11.28 -7.72 3.27
C ALA A 75 11.69 -7.97 4.73
N ASP A 76 11.08 -7.24 5.68
CA ASP A 76 11.46 -7.26 7.09
C ASP A 76 10.60 -8.18 7.96
N SER A 77 9.65 -8.92 7.38
CA SER A 77 8.75 -9.78 8.14
C SER A 77 8.20 -10.95 7.33
N ASP A 78 7.66 -11.95 8.01
CA ASP A 78 6.90 -13.04 7.37
C ASP A 78 5.50 -12.58 6.91
N THR A 79 5.24 -11.27 6.84
CA THR A 79 3.94 -10.73 6.47
C THR A 79 3.65 -10.97 5.00
N ILE A 80 2.46 -11.48 4.71
CA ILE A 80 1.94 -11.67 3.36
C ILE A 80 0.68 -10.85 3.17
N VAL A 81 0.56 -10.20 2.02
CA VAL A 81 -0.69 -9.59 1.57
C VAL A 81 -1.11 -10.22 0.26
N LEU A 82 -2.31 -10.80 0.23
CA LEU A 82 -2.94 -11.28 -0.99
C LEU A 82 -3.91 -10.21 -1.49
N VAL A 83 -3.84 -9.87 -2.77
CA VAL A 83 -4.75 -8.91 -3.41
C VAL A 83 -5.36 -9.54 -4.65
N THR A 84 -6.69 -9.66 -4.66
CA THR A 84 -7.46 -10.24 -5.76
C THR A 84 -8.48 -9.23 -6.26
N PRO A 85 -8.31 -8.69 -7.49
CA PRO A 85 -9.32 -7.86 -8.13
C PRO A 85 -10.45 -8.70 -8.70
N PHE A 86 -11.67 -8.23 -8.49
CA PHE A 86 -12.88 -8.69 -9.17
C PHE A 86 -13.46 -7.54 -9.97
N TRP A 87 -14.12 -7.85 -11.08
CA TRP A 87 -14.85 -6.90 -11.90
C TRP A 87 -16.26 -7.43 -12.14
N ALA A 88 -17.19 -6.53 -12.44
CA ALA A 88 -18.52 -6.93 -12.85
C ALA A 88 -18.45 -7.73 -14.16
N HIS A 89 -19.10 -8.88 -14.21
CA HIS A 89 -19.38 -9.62 -15.43
C HIS A 89 -20.83 -9.38 -15.87
N ASP A 90 -21.20 -9.85 -17.06
CA ASP A 90 -22.60 -9.80 -17.51
C ASP A 90 -23.52 -10.50 -16.49
N GLY A 91 -24.54 -9.78 -16.03
CA GLY A 91 -25.45 -10.27 -15.00
C GLY A 91 -25.00 -10.03 -13.55
N ALA A 92 -23.99 -9.18 -13.32
CA ALA A 92 -23.66 -8.71 -11.96
C ALA A 92 -24.88 -8.07 -11.27
N GLU A 93 -24.89 -8.14 -9.93
CA GLU A 93 -25.94 -7.49 -9.12
C GLU A 93 -26.00 -5.99 -9.45
N PRO A 94 -27.20 -5.37 -9.57
CA PRO A 94 -27.35 -3.96 -9.94
C PRO A 94 -26.64 -2.99 -8.99
N ASP A 95 -26.35 -3.39 -7.76
CA ASP A 95 -25.69 -2.57 -6.75
C ASP A 95 -24.19 -2.87 -6.61
N TYR A 96 -23.57 -3.58 -7.58
CA TYR A 96 -22.13 -3.83 -7.59
C TYR A 96 -21.31 -2.55 -7.39
N GLY A 97 -20.38 -2.60 -6.44
CA GLY A 97 -19.46 -1.51 -6.13
C GLY A 97 -20.07 -0.38 -5.29
N THR A 98 -21.34 -0.48 -4.90
CA THR A 98 -21.92 0.39 -3.86
C THR A 98 -21.36 0.06 -2.48
N ALA A 99 -21.40 1.02 -1.55
CA ALA A 99 -20.94 0.79 -0.18
C ALA A 99 -21.64 -0.39 0.52
N ASP A 100 -22.94 -0.56 0.30
CA ASP A 100 -23.68 -1.68 0.86
C ASP A 100 -23.22 -3.01 0.25
N SER A 101 -23.02 -3.09 -1.07
CA SER A 101 -22.51 -4.31 -1.70
C SER A 101 -21.11 -4.70 -1.21
N VAL A 102 -20.19 -3.73 -1.09
CA VAL A 102 -18.82 -3.96 -0.61
C VAL A 102 -18.84 -4.39 0.86
N ARG A 103 -19.67 -3.75 1.68
CA ARG A 103 -19.87 -4.15 3.08
C ARG A 103 -20.37 -5.61 3.17
N ARG A 104 -21.36 -6.01 2.38
CA ARG A 104 -21.89 -7.38 2.37
C ARG A 104 -20.83 -8.42 2.01
N VAL A 105 -19.91 -8.10 1.09
CA VAL A 105 -18.78 -8.99 0.75
C VAL A 105 -17.90 -9.22 1.97
N VAL A 106 -17.55 -8.16 2.68
CA VAL A 106 -16.68 -8.24 3.87
C VAL A 106 -17.40 -8.92 5.05
N GLU A 107 -18.70 -8.66 5.23
CA GLU A 107 -19.54 -9.33 6.23
C GLU A 107 -19.66 -10.84 5.97
N ARG A 108 -19.86 -11.24 4.71
CA ARG A 108 -19.90 -12.66 4.32
C ARG A 108 -18.59 -13.36 4.65
N SER A 109 -17.47 -12.75 4.28
CA SER A 109 -16.14 -13.28 4.59
C SER A 109 -15.90 -13.40 6.10
N ALA A 110 -16.30 -12.39 6.89
CA ALA A 110 -16.23 -12.46 8.35
C ALA A 110 -17.08 -13.61 8.90
N ALA A 111 -18.31 -13.78 8.42
CA ALA A 111 -19.20 -14.85 8.86
C ALA A 111 -18.63 -16.24 8.56
N GLU A 112 -17.99 -16.43 7.40
CA GLU A 112 -17.35 -17.69 7.00
C GLU A 112 -16.24 -18.12 7.97
N ILE A 113 -15.44 -17.17 8.47
CA ILE A 113 -14.29 -17.48 9.34
C ILE A 113 -14.60 -17.36 10.85
N ALA A 114 -15.76 -16.81 11.22
CA ALA A 114 -16.10 -16.48 12.61
C ALA A 114 -15.96 -17.69 13.57
N SER A 115 -16.27 -18.90 13.10
CA SER A 115 -16.16 -20.12 13.92
C SER A 115 -14.70 -20.48 14.28
N GLY A 116 -13.75 -20.07 13.45
CA GLY A 116 -12.30 -20.25 13.64
C GLY A 116 -11.62 -19.09 14.37
N ALA A 117 -12.30 -17.95 14.54
CA ALA A 117 -11.75 -16.79 15.21
C ALA A 117 -11.79 -16.89 16.75
N ALA A 118 -10.79 -16.32 17.41
CA ALA A 118 -10.74 -16.18 18.87
C ALA A 118 -11.63 -15.00 19.35
N ASP A 119 -11.81 -14.02 18.47
CA ASP A 119 -12.62 -12.83 18.70
C ASP A 119 -14.10 -13.22 18.80
N ARG A 120 -14.78 -12.73 19.85
CA ARG A 120 -16.21 -13.01 20.07
C ARG A 120 -17.09 -12.44 18.95
N GLU A 121 -16.67 -11.35 18.34
CA GLU A 121 -17.38 -10.65 17.27
C GLU A 121 -16.35 -10.03 16.32
N LEU A 122 -16.52 -10.28 15.02
CA LEU A 122 -15.68 -9.69 13.97
C LEU A 122 -16.31 -8.38 13.52
N LYS A 123 -15.77 -7.27 14.02
CA LYS A 123 -16.29 -5.93 13.72
C LYS A 123 -15.87 -5.49 12.33
N ILE A 124 -16.84 -5.03 11.56
CA ILE A 124 -16.63 -4.46 10.23
C ILE A 124 -16.32 -2.97 10.35
N LEU A 125 -15.15 -2.57 9.88
CA LEU A 125 -14.61 -1.22 9.98
C LEU A 125 -14.43 -0.61 8.58
N PRO A 126 -14.69 0.69 8.36
CA PRO A 126 -14.40 1.34 7.08
C PRO A 126 -12.88 1.46 6.84
N ILE A 127 -12.48 1.45 5.56
CA ILE A 127 -11.10 1.67 5.13
C ILE A 127 -10.95 3.11 4.64
N GLY A 128 -10.41 3.99 5.49
CA GLY A 128 -10.21 5.40 5.16
C GLY A 128 -11.51 6.18 4.93
N ALA A 129 -11.38 7.47 4.62
CA ALA A 129 -12.52 8.37 4.37
C ALA A 129 -12.87 8.50 2.88
N ASP A 130 -11.89 8.33 2.00
CA ASP A 130 -12.00 8.75 0.59
C ASP A 130 -12.33 7.60 -0.37
N ARG A 131 -12.48 6.36 0.12
CA ARG A 131 -12.82 5.19 -0.69
C ARG A 131 -13.93 4.38 -0.07
N ILE A 132 -14.71 3.73 -0.94
CA ILE A 132 -15.66 2.70 -0.53
C ILE A 132 -14.85 1.44 -0.20
N GLY A 133 -14.67 1.16 1.08
CA GLY A 133 -13.98 -0.05 1.51
C GLY A 133 -14.26 -0.39 2.97
N PHE A 134 -14.20 -1.68 3.29
CA PHE A 134 -14.42 -2.21 4.62
C PHE A 134 -13.42 -3.33 4.93
N MET A 135 -13.10 -3.52 6.20
CA MET A 135 -12.22 -4.58 6.69
C MET A 135 -12.66 -5.10 8.05
N PHE A 136 -12.12 -6.23 8.45
CA PHE A 136 -12.19 -6.74 9.82
C PHE A 136 -10.85 -7.37 10.21
N PHE A 137 -10.66 -7.57 11.51
CA PHE A 137 -9.52 -8.27 12.07
C PHE A 137 -10.00 -9.57 12.70
N ALA A 138 -9.19 -10.63 12.60
CA ALA A 138 -9.42 -11.88 13.30
C ALA A 138 -8.11 -12.47 13.82
N THR A 139 -8.20 -13.14 14.96
CA THR A 139 -7.13 -13.99 15.50
C THR A 139 -7.52 -15.45 15.34
N ASP A 140 -6.63 -16.30 14.82
CA ASP A 140 -6.87 -17.75 14.79
C ASP A 140 -6.99 -18.29 16.23
N LYS A 141 -8.17 -18.82 16.57
CA LYS A 141 -8.47 -19.41 17.88
C LYS A 141 -7.54 -20.57 18.24
N SER A 142 -7.16 -21.37 17.25
CA SER A 142 -6.25 -22.49 17.46
C SER A 142 -4.86 -21.99 17.88
N LEU A 143 -4.41 -20.82 17.44
CA LEU A 143 -3.06 -20.31 17.73
C LEU A 143 -2.99 -19.43 18.99
N VAL A 144 -4.07 -19.29 19.75
CA VAL A 144 -4.08 -18.58 21.04
C VAL A 144 -3.15 -19.28 22.04
N GLY A 145 -2.23 -18.51 22.64
CA GLY A 145 -1.23 -19.04 23.57
C GLY A 145 -0.15 -19.92 22.93
N ARG A 146 -0.15 -20.08 21.60
CA ARG A 146 0.80 -20.92 20.85
C ARG A 146 1.58 -20.10 19.83
N ALA A 147 2.77 -20.60 19.50
CA ALA A 147 3.55 -20.12 18.36
C ALA A 147 2.97 -20.75 17.08
N PRO A 148 2.79 -19.96 16.01
CA PRO A 148 2.33 -20.46 14.71
C PRO A 148 3.35 -21.43 14.10
N PRO A 149 2.91 -22.55 13.50
CA PRO A 149 3.76 -23.37 12.65
C PRO A 149 4.35 -22.57 11.47
N PRO A 150 5.46 -23.02 10.86
CA PRO A 150 6.01 -22.39 9.66
C PRO A 150 4.97 -22.30 8.53
N GLY A 151 4.79 -21.10 7.96
CA GLY A 151 3.82 -20.84 6.90
C GLY A 151 2.37 -20.63 7.38
N GLU A 152 2.11 -20.75 8.67
CA GLU A 152 0.80 -20.43 9.27
C GLU A 152 0.81 -19.04 9.92
N TYR A 153 -0.37 -18.45 10.02
CA TYR A 153 -0.55 -17.07 10.47
C TYR A 153 -1.57 -16.97 11.59
N LYS A 154 -1.17 -16.29 12.67
CA LYS A 154 -2.02 -16.08 13.84
C LYS A 154 -3.01 -14.95 13.67
N TYR A 155 -2.62 -13.90 12.96
CA TYR A 155 -3.39 -12.68 12.82
C TYR A 155 -3.74 -12.47 11.35
N LEU A 156 -5.00 -12.09 11.15
CA LEU A 156 -5.55 -11.77 9.85
C LEU A 156 -6.21 -10.40 9.93
N LEU A 157 -5.99 -9.61 8.88
CA LEU A 157 -6.83 -8.49 8.49
C LEU A 157 -7.34 -8.80 7.09
N GLN A 158 -8.64 -8.80 6.89
CA GLN A 158 -9.23 -9.02 5.58
C GLN A 158 -10.24 -7.95 5.26
N GLY A 159 -10.34 -7.58 3.98
CA GLY A 159 -11.25 -6.53 3.56
C GLY A 159 -11.46 -6.49 2.06
N ALA A 160 -12.24 -5.49 1.64
CA ALA A 160 -12.46 -5.17 0.25
C ALA A 160 -12.55 -3.66 0.06
N VAL A 161 -12.05 -3.16 -1.07
CA VAL A 161 -12.07 -1.75 -1.44
C VAL A 161 -12.36 -1.58 -2.94
N MET A 162 -13.11 -0.55 -3.28
CA MET A 162 -13.31 -0.16 -4.68
C MET A 162 -12.10 0.62 -5.20
N ILE A 163 -11.54 0.15 -6.31
CA ILE A 163 -10.46 0.80 -7.06
C ILE A 163 -10.91 0.95 -8.51
N GLY A 164 -11.40 2.15 -8.85
CA GLY A 164 -12.04 2.39 -10.14
C GLY A 164 -13.28 1.51 -10.31
N LYS A 165 -13.23 0.59 -11.29
CA LYS A 165 -14.32 -0.36 -11.57
C LYS A 165 -14.10 -1.74 -10.92
N LEU A 166 -13.02 -1.89 -10.16
CA LEU A 166 -12.64 -3.15 -9.55
C LEU A 166 -13.05 -3.18 -8.07
N LEU A 167 -13.64 -4.29 -7.64
CA LEU A 167 -13.73 -4.66 -6.24
C LEU A 167 -12.48 -5.46 -5.89
N CYS A 168 -11.54 -4.86 -5.17
CA CYS A 168 -10.32 -5.54 -4.77
C CYS A 168 -10.47 -6.07 -3.35
N THR A 169 -10.48 -7.40 -3.19
CA THR A 169 -10.36 -8.02 -1.88
C THR A 169 -8.91 -8.14 -1.51
N PHE A 170 -8.61 -8.04 -0.21
CA PHE A 170 -7.26 -8.26 0.28
C PHE A 170 -7.26 -9.01 1.60
N THR A 171 -6.23 -9.84 1.78
CA THR A 171 -5.99 -10.59 3.00
C THR A 171 -4.55 -10.34 3.45
N TYR A 172 -4.40 -9.70 4.58
CA TYR A 172 -3.14 -9.46 5.28
C TYR A 172 -2.96 -10.53 6.35
N LEU A 173 -1.84 -11.25 6.30
CA LEU A 173 -1.51 -12.36 7.17
C LEU A 173 -0.20 -12.06 7.89
N THR A 174 -0.18 -12.20 9.21
CA THR A 174 1.03 -11.96 10.00
C THR A 174 1.03 -12.76 11.31
N ASN A 175 2.22 -12.86 11.90
CA ASN A 175 2.43 -13.40 13.24
C ASN A 175 2.71 -12.31 14.29
N GLU A 176 2.71 -11.03 13.86
CA GLU A 176 2.85 -9.86 14.72
C GLU A 176 1.50 -9.21 15.01
N LYS A 177 1.12 -9.13 16.30
CA LYS A 177 -0.19 -8.57 16.69
C LYS A 177 -0.38 -7.10 16.26
N SER A 178 0.72 -6.35 16.21
CA SER A 178 0.76 -4.96 15.77
C SER A 178 1.98 -4.83 14.88
N SER A 179 1.76 -4.46 13.64
CA SER A 179 2.84 -4.26 12.67
C SER A 179 2.63 -2.94 11.93
N ALA A 180 3.72 -2.23 11.68
CA ALA A 180 3.70 -1.05 10.80
C ALA A 180 3.24 -1.42 9.38
N ASN A 181 3.38 -2.70 9.00
CA ASN A 181 2.96 -3.21 7.70
C ASN A 181 1.43 -3.23 7.52
N ILE A 182 0.63 -3.16 8.59
CA ILE A 182 -0.82 -2.95 8.48
C ILE A 182 -1.10 -1.58 7.84
N GLY A 183 -0.52 -0.51 8.39
CA GLY A 183 -0.69 0.84 7.87
C GLY A 183 -0.24 0.95 6.41
N ARG A 184 0.95 0.42 6.11
CA ARG A 184 1.48 0.37 4.74
C ARG A 184 0.59 -0.41 3.78
N THR A 185 0.00 -1.52 4.21
CA THR A 185 -0.96 -2.28 3.39
C THR A 185 -2.19 -1.43 3.05
N LEU A 186 -2.75 -0.74 4.04
CA LEU A 186 -3.89 0.14 3.80
C LEU A 186 -3.51 1.31 2.88
N GLU A 187 -2.30 1.85 3.00
CA GLU A 187 -1.78 2.86 2.09
C GLU A 187 -1.66 2.34 0.65
N VAL A 188 -1.17 1.11 0.43
CA VAL A 188 -1.15 0.47 -0.89
C VAL A 188 -2.56 0.42 -1.47
N MET A 189 -3.53 -0.09 -0.71
CA MET A 189 -4.92 -0.24 -1.17
C MET A 189 -5.61 1.10 -1.42
N LEU A 190 -5.32 2.12 -0.59
CA LEU A 190 -5.89 3.46 -0.72
C LEU A 190 -5.24 4.30 -1.84
N ASN A 191 -4.02 3.97 -2.27
CA ASN A 191 -3.33 4.67 -3.36
C ASN A 191 -3.29 3.88 -4.66
N ALA A 192 -3.81 2.64 -4.66
CA ALA A 192 -3.93 1.82 -5.86
C ALA A 192 -4.79 2.50 -6.94
N THR A 193 -4.43 2.24 -8.19
CA THR A 193 -5.10 2.81 -9.36
C THR A 193 -5.54 1.73 -10.33
N HIS A 194 -6.70 1.92 -10.93
CA HIS A 194 -7.20 1.09 -12.01
C HIS A 194 -7.05 1.87 -13.33
N ARG A 195 -6.27 1.33 -14.26
CA ARG A 195 -6.00 1.92 -15.57
C ARG A 195 -6.72 1.09 -16.63
N THR A 196 -7.75 1.65 -17.24
CA THR A 196 -8.42 1.04 -18.39
C THR A 196 -7.74 1.48 -19.68
N GLY A 197 -7.63 0.59 -20.67
CA GLY A 197 -7.24 0.98 -22.03
C GLY A 197 -8.27 1.97 -22.60
N ALA A 198 -7.78 3.01 -23.29
CA ALA A 198 -8.61 3.98 -24.00
C ALA A 198 -9.28 3.37 -25.23
#